data_AF-A0AAW5SGV3-F1
#
_entry.id   AF-A0AAW5SGV3-F1
#
_cell.length_a   1.000
_cell.length_b   1.000
_cell.length_c   1.000
_cell.angle_alpha   90.00
_cell.angle_beta   90.00
_cell.angle_gamma   90.00
#
_symmetry.space_group_name_H-M   'P 1'
#
loop_
_entity.id
_entity.type
_entity.pdbx_description
1 polymer ?
#
loop_
_entity_poly.entity_id
_entity_poly.type
_entity_poly.pdbx_seq_one_letter_code
_entity_poly.pdbx_strand_id
1 'polypeptide(L)'
;MSDPRGLEGETVTGANAMSLSDRFGVGPGRHRRHAVDLLEALPAIDAGARAGHTARDVAVFGVCGERVTLARKWGRFEYGNPHLNSRRCERCGWIVALHHHSIEQEIDYYRADPTDRALISSGGHDPELLPNVLRAVLARHQGEVPDRPEAGLASDLLAHICRHRPIGVICAGCWDGGIEEAHGPGVTVCPQSVVACWSCTFVAGAWAGEHEDTIGSAECVIAAPCSVLTAVAAHHHIPTAAGGSDERR
;
A
#
# COMPACT_ATOMS: atom_id res chain seq x y z
N MET A 1 68.85 -2.89 -10.59
CA MET A 1 67.90 -3.76 -9.87
C MET A 1 66.94 -2.84 -9.17
N SER A 2 65.78 -2.63 -9.80
CA SER A 2 64.79 -1.64 -9.38
C SER A 2 63.73 -2.33 -8.55
N ASP A 3 63.52 -1.82 -7.33
CA ASP A 3 62.51 -2.28 -6.39
C ASP A 3 61.14 -1.67 -6.76
N PRO A 4 60.09 -2.46 -7.05
CA PRO A 4 58.79 -1.92 -7.38
C PRO A 4 57.90 -1.78 -6.14
N ARG A 5 57.47 -0.53 -5.92
CA ARG A 5 56.16 -0.11 -5.37
C ARG A 5 55.06 -1.15 -5.69
N GLY A 6 54.06 -1.44 -4.86
CA GLY A 6 53.60 -0.81 -3.64
C GLY A 6 52.17 -1.28 -3.33
N LEU A 7 51.75 -1.03 -2.09
CA LEU A 7 50.35 -0.85 -1.64
C LEU A 7 49.36 -1.95 -2.02
N GLU A 8 49.49 -3.08 -1.32
CA GLU A 8 48.33 -3.90 -0.96
C GLU A 8 47.49 -3.17 0.09
N GLY A 9 46.17 -3.25 -0.05
CA GLY A 9 45.24 -3.06 1.04
C GLY A 9 44.66 -1.66 1.20
N GLU A 10 43.50 -1.44 0.57
CA GLU A 10 42.31 -0.94 1.27
C GLU A 10 41.13 -1.00 0.30
N THR A 11 40.50 -2.18 0.25
CA THR A 11 39.12 -2.29 -0.21
C THR A 11 38.24 -1.61 0.83
N VAL A 12 37.76 -0.41 0.52
CA VAL A 12 36.69 0.25 1.27
C VAL A 12 35.43 -0.60 1.14
N THR A 13 35.21 -1.46 2.14
CA THR A 13 34.07 -2.36 2.25
C THR A 13 32.90 -1.65 2.93
N GLY A 14 31.72 -1.75 2.31
CA GLY A 14 30.45 -1.41 2.96
C GLY A 14 29.60 -0.35 2.26
N ALA A 15 29.20 -0.57 1.00
CA ALA A 15 28.02 0.06 0.37
C ALA A 15 27.71 -0.51 -1.03
N ASN A 16 28.71 -1.03 -1.76
CA ASN A 16 28.62 -1.23 -3.22
C ASN A 16 28.09 -2.59 -3.72
N ALA A 17 27.37 -3.37 -2.91
CA ALA A 17 26.73 -4.60 -3.41
C ALA A 17 25.43 -4.95 -2.66
N MET A 18 24.60 -3.95 -2.35
CA MET A 18 23.24 -4.25 -1.89
C MET A 18 22.41 -4.67 -3.10
N SER A 19 21.80 -5.84 -3.04
CA SER A 19 20.87 -6.28 -4.07
C SER A 19 19.65 -5.33 -4.11
N LEU A 20 18.98 -5.21 -5.27
CA LEU A 20 17.73 -4.44 -5.35
C LEU A 20 16.72 -4.94 -4.31
N SER A 21 16.59 -6.26 -4.15
CA SER A 21 15.71 -6.86 -3.14
C SER A 21 16.01 -6.46 -1.69
N ASP A 22 17.25 -6.09 -1.37
CA ASP A 22 17.65 -5.70 -0.01
C ASP A 22 17.63 -4.17 0.22
N ARG A 23 17.36 -3.39 -0.83
CA ARG A 23 17.52 -1.92 -0.82
C ARG A 23 16.58 -1.20 0.14
N PHE A 24 15.37 -1.71 0.36
CA PHE A 24 14.35 -1.00 1.13
C PHE A 24 14.12 -1.60 2.51
N GLY A 25 14.33 -0.77 3.54
CA GLY A 25 13.94 -1.09 4.93
C GLY A 25 12.60 -0.47 5.30
N VAL A 26 12.10 -0.81 6.49
CA VAL A 26 10.85 -0.23 7.02
C VAL A 26 11.13 0.92 7.99
N GLY A 27 10.43 2.04 7.81
CA GLY A 27 10.40 3.16 8.74
C GLY A 27 8.98 3.49 9.20
N PRO A 28 8.65 3.44 10.51
CA PRO A 28 7.41 4.01 11.01
C PRO A 28 7.38 5.53 10.81
N GLY A 29 6.33 6.02 10.15
CA GLY A 29 5.95 7.42 10.07
C GLY A 29 4.79 7.73 11.02
N ARG A 30 4.08 8.83 10.78
CA ARG A 30 3.00 9.27 11.68
C ARG A 30 1.85 8.27 11.77
N HIS A 31 1.40 7.80 10.61
CA HIS A 31 0.20 6.96 10.47
C HIS A 31 0.43 5.70 9.64
N ARG A 32 1.56 5.64 8.92
CA ARG A 32 1.88 4.58 7.97
C ARG A 32 3.31 4.10 8.18
N ARG A 33 3.60 2.96 7.56
CA ARG A 33 4.91 2.31 7.53
C ARG A 33 5.46 2.47 6.13
N HIS A 34 6.64 3.07 6.04
CA HIS A 34 7.21 3.57 4.79
C HIS A 34 8.42 2.75 4.38
N ALA A 35 8.65 2.67 3.07
CA ALA A 35 9.89 2.14 2.51
C ALA A 35 10.98 3.20 2.65
N VAL A 36 12.11 2.82 3.23
CA VAL A 36 13.30 3.68 3.40
C VAL A 36 14.39 3.14 2.50
N ASP A 37 14.93 3.99 1.63
CA ASP A 37 16.09 3.62 0.81
C ASP A 37 17.34 3.51 1.68
N LEU A 38 17.83 2.29 1.88
CA LEU A 38 18.98 2.01 2.74
C LEU A 38 20.29 2.53 2.14
N LEU A 39 20.37 2.73 0.80
CA LEU A 39 21.52 3.36 0.17
C LEU A 39 21.67 4.83 0.55
N GLU A 40 20.57 5.50 0.87
CA GLU A 40 20.58 6.91 1.32
C GLU A 40 20.61 7.00 2.85
N ALA A 41 19.79 6.19 3.53
CA ALA A 41 19.61 6.30 4.97
C ALA A 41 20.80 5.82 5.79
N LEU A 42 21.46 4.71 5.40
CA LEU A 42 22.57 4.17 6.20
C LEU A 42 23.79 5.12 6.21
N PRO A 43 24.25 5.66 5.07
CA PRO A 43 25.35 6.63 5.08
C PRO A 43 25.03 7.90 5.89
N ALA A 44 23.78 8.38 5.82
CA ALA A 44 23.33 9.54 6.60
C ALA A 44 23.36 9.25 8.11
N ILE A 45 22.88 8.07 8.53
CA ILE A 45 22.91 7.64 9.94
C ILE A 45 24.35 7.52 10.42
N ASP A 46 25.24 6.90 9.64
CA ASP A 46 26.63 6.71 10.02
C ASP A 46 27.39 8.04 10.09
N ALA A 47 27.10 8.98 9.18
CA ALA A 47 27.63 10.35 9.24
C ALA A 47 27.15 11.10 10.49
N GLY A 48 25.86 10.99 10.82
CA GLY A 48 25.31 11.58 12.04
C GLY A 48 25.94 11.00 13.31
N ALA A 49 26.13 9.67 13.37
CA ALA A 49 26.78 9.02 14.48
C ALA A 49 28.24 9.50 14.67
N ARG A 50 29.00 9.67 13.58
CA ARG A 50 30.36 10.25 13.63
C ARG A 50 30.38 11.70 14.12
N ALA A 51 29.30 12.45 13.87
CA ALA A 51 29.12 13.81 14.38
C ALA A 51 28.56 13.87 15.81
N GLY A 52 28.40 12.73 16.49
CA GLY A 52 27.88 12.65 17.85
C GLY A 52 26.35 12.74 17.97
N HIS A 53 25.63 12.68 16.86
CA HIS A 53 24.17 12.64 16.85
C HIS A 53 23.64 11.24 17.17
N THR A 54 22.50 11.18 17.85
CA THR A 54 21.78 9.91 17.98
C THR A 54 21.05 9.60 16.67
N ALA A 55 20.73 8.32 16.44
CA ALA A 55 19.98 7.91 15.25
C ALA A 55 18.61 8.61 15.09
N ARG A 56 18.04 9.15 16.18
CA ARG A 56 16.78 9.90 16.16
C ARG A 56 16.95 11.35 15.69
N ASP A 57 18.14 11.90 15.85
CA ASP A 57 18.47 13.28 15.45
C ASP A 57 18.75 13.35 13.94
N VAL A 58 19.16 12.23 13.33
CA VAL A 58 19.35 12.10 11.89
C VAL A 58 18.00 12.08 11.17
N ALA A 59 17.82 13.00 10.23
CA ALA A 59 16.65 13.02 9.37
C ALA A 59 16.70 11.85 8.38
N VAL A 60 15.79 10.89 8.56
CA VAL A 60 15.57 9.80 7.61
C VAL A 60 14.19 9.99 6.98
N PHE A 61 14.09 9.72 5.69
CA PHE A 61 12.85 9.85 4.94
C PHE A 61 12.48 8.52 4.31
N GLY A 62 11.19 8.24 4.24
CA GLY A 62 10.70 7.23 3.32
C GLY A 62 10.80 7.74 1.89
N VAL A 63 10.85 6.85 0.90
CA VAL A 63 10.88 7.19 -0.54
C VAL A 63 9.73 8.09 -0.99
N CYS A 64 8.64 8.11 -0.22
CA CYS A 64 7.48 8.98 -0.39
C CYS A 64 7.67 10.45 0.09
N GLY A 65 8.79 10.76 0.74
CA GLY A 65 9.10 12.06 1.35
C GLY A 65 8.69 12.21 2.83
N GLU A 66 7.96 11.26 3.43
CA GLU A 66 7.61 11.31 4.85
C GLU A 66 8.86 11.16 5.72
N ARG A 67 9.02 12.02 6.74
CA ARG A 67 10.05 11.85 7.76
C ARG A 67 9.73 10.64 8.64
N VAL A 68 10.69 9.73 8.79
CA VAL A 68 10.54 8.48 9.54
C VAL A 68 11.75 8.22 10.43
N THR A 69 11.65 7.21 11.28
CA THR A 69 12.83 6.59 11.92
C THR A 69 13.06 5.23 11.27
N LEU A 70 14.30 4.88 10.92
CA LEU A 70 14.59 3.54 10.38
C LEU A 70 14.43 2.47 11.47
N ALA A 71 13.47 1.55 11.30
CA ALA A 71 13.26 0.43 12.21
C ALA A 71 14.02 -0.81 11.74
N ARG A 72 15.34 -0.86 11.99
CA ARG A 72 16.23 -1.94 11.50
C ARG A 72 15.74 -3.36 11.82
N LYS A 73 15.05 -3.55 12.96
CA LYS A 73 14.53 -4.87 13.40
C LYS A 73 13.25 -5.29 12.67
N TRP A 74 12.58 -4.39 11.96
CA TRP A 74 11.35 -4.70 11.21
C TRP A 74 11.64 -5.30 9.83
N GLY A 75 12.92 -5.44 9.46
CA GLY A 75 13.33 -6.07 8.21
C GLY A 75 13.05 -5.22 6.97
N ARG A 76 12.86 -5.92 5.84
CA ARG A 76 12.75 -5.32 4.50
C ARG A 76 11.35 -4.82 4.20
N PHE A 77 11.24 -3.83 3.33
CA PHE A 77 9.97 -3.39 2.78
C PHE A 77 9.52 -4.34 1.66
N GLU A 78 8.99 -5.51 2.04
CA GLU A 78 8.60 -6.58 1.11
C GLU A 78 7.26 -7.22 1.49
N TYR A 79 6.65 -7.90 0.51
CA TYR A 79 5.46 -8.69 0.75
C TYR A 79 5.74 -9.84 1.71
N GLY A 80 4.76 -10.15 2.57
CA GLY A 80 4.91 -11.18 3.60
C GLY A 80 5.60 -10.68 4.88
N ASN A 81 6.15 -9.46 4.91
CA ASN A 81 6.61 -8.86 6.14
C ASN A 81 5.39 -8.57 7.06
N PRO A 82 5.28 -9.18 8.26
CA PRO A 82 4.13 -9.02 9.14
C PRO A 82 3.96 -7.56 9.63
N HIS A 83 5.05 -6.79 9.67
CA HIS A 83 4.98 -5.36 9.96
C HIS A 83 4.36 -4.57 8.81
N LEU A 84 4.05 -5.13 7.65
CA LEU A 84 3.42 -4.41 6.54
C LEU A 84 1.99 -4.91 6.25
N ASN A 85 1.48 -5.88 7.03
CA ASN A 85 0.10 -6.37 6.91
C ASN A 85 -0.94 -5.28 7.21
N SER A 86 -0.56 -4.26 7.98
CA SER A 86 -1.39 -3.09 8.25
C SER A 86 -0.58 -1.81 8.09
N ARG A 87 -1.29 -0.71 7.78
CA ARG A 87 -0.72 0.65 7.71
C ARG A 87 0.48 0.78 6.76
N ARG A 88 0.67 -0.11 5.79
CA ARG A 88 1.66 0.07 4.71
C ARG A 88 1.33 1.34 3.94
N CYS A 89 2.34 2.15 3.64
CA CYS A 89 2.17 3.34 2.82
C CYS A 89 1.97 2.94 1.35
N GLU A 90 0.82 3.27 0.77
CA GLU A 90 0.48 2.92 -0.61
C GLU A 90 1.47 3.57 -1.60
N ARG A 91 1.89 4.81 -1.31
CA ARG A 91 2.86 5.54 -2.13
C ARG A 91 4.23 4.86 -2.13
N CYS A 92 4.74 4.47 -0.97
CA CYS A 92 5.98 3.69 -0.90
C CYS A 92 5.86 2.36 -1.64
N GLY A 93 4.70 1.70 -1.56
CA GLY A 93 4.44 0.47 -2.29
C GLY A 93 4.60 0.63 -3.79
N TRP A 94 3.92 1.62 -4.37
CA TRP A 94 4.03 1.91 -5.80
C TRP A 94 5.42 2.35 -6.23
N ILE A 95 6.11 3.19 -5.45
CA ILE A 95 7.49 3.60 -5.77
C ILE A 95 8.41 2.37 -5.83
N VAL A 96 8.34 1.50 -4.82
CA VAL A 96 9.15 0.27 -4.78
C VAL A 96 8.77 -0.67 -5.92
N ALA A 97 7.48 -0.85 -6.21
CA ALA A 97 7.00 -1.74 -7.27
C ALA A 97 7.42 -1.27 -8.67
N LEU A 98 7.36 0.04 -8.93
CA LEU A 98 7.83 0.64 -10.18
C LEU A 98 9.35 0.48 -10.31
N HIS A 99 10.10 0.71 -9.23
CA HIS A 99 11.57 0.61 -9.23
C HIS A 99 12.08 -0.85 -9.35
N HIS A 100 11.39 -1.81 -8.73
CA HIS A 100 11.76 -3.24 -8.77
C HIS A 100 11.12 -4.00 -9.95
N HIS A 101 10.33 -3.33 -10.78
CA HIS A 101 9.54 -3.97 -11.83
C HIS A 101 8.62 -5.08 -11.31
N SER A 102 8.08 -4.93 -10.09
CA SER A 102 7.15 -5.87 -9.43
C SER A 102 5.70 -5.37 -9.45
N ILE A 103 5.32 -4.69 -10.53
CA ILE A 103 4.02 -4.02 -10.72
C ILE A 103 2.84 -4.98 -10.48
N GLU A 104 2.83 -6.16 -11.10
CA GLU A 104 1.70 -7.10 -10.93
C GLU A 104 1.57 -7.59 -9.49
N GLN A 105 2.68 -7.72 -8.76
CA GLN A 105 2.65 -8.08 -7.34
C GLN A 105 2.00 -6.97 -6.48
N GLU A 106 2.20 -5.70 -6.84
CA GLU A 106 1.55 -4.57 -6.17
C GLU A 106 0.06 -4.49 -6.53
N ILE A 107 -0.30 -4.79 -7.78
CA ILE A 107 -1.72 -4.89 -8.18
C ILE A 107 -2.41 -6.02 -7.41
N ASP A 108 -1.76 -7.19 -7.32
CA ASP A 108 -2.30 -8.36 -6.63
C ASP A 108 -2.51 -8.08 -5.13
N TYR A 109 -1.67 -7.25 -4.51
CA TYR A 109 -1.85 -6.81 -3.12
C TYR A 109 -3.16 -6.04 -2.89
N TYR A 110 -3.72 -5.39 -3.91
CA TYR A 110 -4.99 -4.67 -3.81
C TYR A 110 -6.19 -5.46 -4.34
N ARG A 111 -6.01 -6.73 -4.73
CA ARG A 111 -7.16 -7.58 -5.07
C ARG A 111 -8.00 -7.83 -3.82
N ALA A 112 -9.32 -7.78 -4.01
CA ALA A 112 -10.25 -8.21 -2.98
C ALA A 112 -9.99 -9.67 -2.63
N ASP A 113 -9.96 -9.98 -1.33
CA ASP A 113 -9.90 -11.36 -0.87
C ASP A 113 -11.20 -12.10 -1.25
N PRO A 114 -11.28 -13.44 -1.09
CA PRO A 114 -12.46 -14.20 -1.48
C PRO A 114 -13.78 -13.73 -0.85
N THR A 115 -13.74 -13.22 0.38
CA THR A 115 -14.91 -12.71 1.10
C THR A 115 -15.36 -11.38 0.51
N ASP A 116 -14.45 -10.42 0.40
CA ASP A 116 -14.73 -9.10 -0.19
C ASP A 116 -15.18 -9.23 -1.64
N ARG A 117 -14.53 -10.10 -2.41
CA ARG A 117 -14.89 -10.39 -3.80
C ARG A 117 -16.31 -10.91 -3.93
N ALA A 118 -16.76 -11.80 -3.04
CA ALA A 118 -18.14 -12.30 -3.07
C ALA A 118 -19.15 -11.19 -2.76
N LEU A 119 -18.85 -10.31 -1.80
CA LEU A 119 -19.70 -9.15 -1.45
C LEU A 119 -19.76 -8.11 -2.58
N ILE A 120 -18.63 -7.82 -3.23
CA ILE A 120 -18.58 -6.89 -4.38
C ILE A 120 -19.45 -7.43 -5.52
N SER A 121 -19.30 -8.72 -5.86
CA SER A 121 -20.09 -9.35 -6.92
C SER A 121 -21.58 -9.42 -6.58
N SER A 122 -21.96 -9.71 -5.34
CA SER A 122 -23.39 -9.76 -4.94
C SER A 122 -24.05 -8.38 -5.00
N GLY A 123 -23.28 -7.30 -4.82
CA GLY A 123 -23.70 -5.93 -5.06
C GLY A 123 -23.80 -5.53 -6.54
N GLY A 124 -23.52 -6.45 -7.49
CA GLY A 124 -23.56 -6.18 -8.93
C GLY A 124 -22.34 -5.44 -9.49
N HIS A 125 -21.27 -5.30 -8.70
CA HIS A 125 -20.05 -4.61 -9.10
C HIS A 125 -18.96 -5.58 -9.55
N ASP A 126 -18.03 -5.11 -10.38
CA ASP A 126 -16.89 -5.91 -10.81
C ASP A 126 -15.79 -5.93 -9.72
N PRO A 127 -15.46 -7.10 -9.11
CA PRO A 127 -14.36 -7.20 -8.17
C PRO A 127 -12.98 -6.94 -8.81
N GLU A 128 -12.87 -7.00 -10.13
CA GLU A 128 -11.65 -6.69 -10.88
C GLU A 128 -11.53 -5.20 -11.24
N LEU A 129 -12.50 -4.36 -10.86
CA LEU A 129 -12.51 -2.93 -11.19
C LEU A 129 -11.21 -2.22 -10.79
N LEU A 130 -10.76 -2.39 -9.54
CA LEU A 130 -9.56 -1.73 -9.05
C LEU A 130 -8.28 -2.23 -9.79
N PRO A 131 -8.01 -3.54 -9.89
CA PRO A 131 -6.92 -4.04 -10.73
C PRO A 131 -6.94 -3.51 -12.17
N ASN A 132 -8.12 -3.47 -12.81
CA ASN A 132 -8.27 -2.99 -14.18
C ASN A 132 -7.98 -1.47 -14.29
N VAL A 133 -8.46 -0.68 -13.34
CA VAL A 133 -8.15 0.76 -13.25
C VAL A 133 -6.65 1.00 -13.07
N LEU A 134 -5.99 0.26 -12.18
CA LEU A 134 -4.55 0.41 -11.94
C LEU A 134 -3.74 0.10 -13.20
N ARG A 135 -4.07 -1.00 -13.90
CA ARG A 135 -3.43 -1.35 -15.18
C ARG A 135 -3.64 -0.28 -16.25
N ALA A 136 -4.85 0.28 -16.35
CA ALA A 136 -5.14 1.33 -17.33
C ALA A 136 -4.40 2.64 -17.04
N VAL A 137 -4.25 3.02 -15.78
CA VAL A 137 -3.43 4.16 -15.37
C VAL A 137 -1.97 3.91 -15.70
N LEU A 138 -1.42 2.74 -15.35
CA LEU A 138 -0.05 2.35 -15.68
C LEU A 138 0.21 2.38 -17.19
N ALA A 139 -0.73 1.88 -18.00
CA ALA A 139 -0.63 1.91 -19.45
C ALA A 139 -0.52 3.35 -20.02
N ARG A 140 -1.21 4.31 -19.40
CA ARG A 140 -1.16 5.73 -19.81
C ARG A 140 0.17 6.41 -19.43
N HIS A 141 0.81 5.96 -18.35
CA HIS A 141 2.06 6.51 -17.82
C HIS A 141 3.28 5.63 -18.16
N GLN A 142 3.19 4.81 -19.21
CA GLN A 142 4.32 4.00 -19.66
C GLN A 142 5.49 4.89 -20.06
N GLY A 143 6.68 4.56 -19.55
CA GLY A 143 7.91 5.33 -19.78
C GLY A 143 8.19 6.41 -18.73
N GLU A 144 7.29 6.67 -17.79
CA GLU A 144 7.51 7.58 -16.66
C GLU A 144 8.08 6.83 -15.43
N VAL A 145 8.96 5.85 -15.62
CA VAL A 145 9.62 5.16 -14.50
C VAL A 145 10.86 5.97 -14.12
N PRO A 146 10.91 6.58 -12.92
CA PRO A 146 12.08 7.34 -12.52
C PRO A 146 13.27 6.41 -12.28
N ASP A 147 14.48 6.84 -12.64
CA ASP A 147 15.72 6.09 -12.37
C ASP A 147 15.96 5.89 -10.86
N ARG A 148 15.40 6.79 -10.05
CA ARG A 148 15.48 6.76 -8.59
C ARG A 148 14.15 6.34 -7.98
N PRO A 149 14.16 5.64 -6.83
CA PRO A 149 12.93 5.29 -6.13
C PRO A 149 12.39 6.51 -5.37
N GLU A 150 11.81 7.46 -6.09
CA GLU A 150 11.24 8.69 -5.53
C GLU A 150 9.78 8.87 -5.95
N ALA A 151 9.07 9.76 -5.23
CA ALA A 151 7.70 10.08 -5.55
C ALA A 151 7.60 10.79 -6.91
N GLY A 152 6.66 10.33 -7.72
CA GLY A 152 6.28 10.93 -8.99
C GLY A 152 4.79 10.80 -9.26
N LEU A 153 4.32 11.45 -10.33
CA LEU A 153 2.90 11.53 -10.72
C LEU A 153 2.23 10.14 -10.74
N ALA A 154 2.85 9.16 -11.41
CA ALA A 154 2.30 7.81 -11.50
C ALA A 154 2.13 7.16 -10.11
N SER A 155 3.19 7.18 -9.28
CA SER A 155 3.13 6.62 -7.93
C SER A 155 2.11 7.33 -7.02
N ASP A 156 1.93 8.64 -7.20
CA ASP A 156 0.96 9.45 -6.46
C ASP A 156 -0.47 9.13 -6.83
N LEU A 157 -0.75 9.08 -8.13
CA LEU A 157 -2.07 8.75 -8.66
C LEU A 157 -2.47 7.32 -8.29
N LEU A 158 -1.59 6.35 -8.49
CA LEU A 158 -1.84 4.95 -8.14
C LEU A 158 -2.06 4.79 -6.63
N ALA A 159 -1.23 5.42 -5.79
CA ALA A 159 -1.41 5.39 -4.35
C ALA A 159 -2.71 6.07 -3.88
N HIS A 160 -3.11 7.16 -4.54
CA HIS A 160 -4.40 7.81 -4.27
C HIS A 160 -5.55 6.86 -4.58
N ILE A 161 -5.57 6.26 -5.77
CA ILE A 161 -6.60 5.29 -6.20
C ILE A 161 -6.70 4.10 -5.22
N CYS A 162 -5.57 3.53 -4.82
CA CYS A 162 -5.51 2.39 -3.89
C CYS A 162 -6.14 2.66 -2.52
N ARG A 163 -6.17 3.91 -2.05
CA ARG A 163 -6.86 4.25 -0.79
C ARG A 163 -8.37 4.08 -0.90
N HIS A 164 -8.91 4.20 -2.11
CA HIS A 164 -10.34 4.06 -2.38
C HIS A 164 -10.78 2.61 -2.60
N ARG A 165 -9.91 1.63 -2.31
CA ARG A 165 -10.22 0.21 -2.47
C ARG A 165 -11.58 -0.15 -1.84
N PRO A 166 -12.45 -0.89 -2.54
CA PRO A 166 -13.65 -1.46 -1.96
C PRO A 166 -13.25 -2.42 -0.84
N ILE A 167 -14.00 -2.40 0.27
CA ILE A 167 -13.87 -3.37 1.35
C ILE A 167 -15.25 -3.89 1.76
N GLY A 168 -15.32 -5.14 2.17
CA GLY A 168 -16.49 -5.72 2.79
C GLY A 168 -16.61 -5.26 4.25
N VAL A 169 -17.82 -4.88 4.62
CA VAL A 169 -18.18 -4.47 5.97
C VAL A 169 -19.31 -5.37 6.43
N ILE A 170 -19.21 -5.87 7.67
CA ILE A 170 -20.22 -6.70 8.32
C ILE A 170 -20.70 -6.01 9.60
N CYS A 171 -21.83 -6.46 10.16
CA CYS A 171 -22.31 -5.93 11.43
C CYS A 171 -21.42 -6.36 12.60
N ALA A 172 -21.51 -5.63 13.71
CA ALA A 172 -20.76 -5.92 14.94
C ALA A 172 -21.01 -7.35 15.46
N GLY A 173 -22.25 -7.85 15.38
CA GLY A 173 -22.56 -9.23 15.79
C GLY A 173 -21.77 -10.28 15.00
N CYS A 174 -21.64 -10.11 13.68
CA CYS A 174 -20.82 -11.01 12.85
C CYS A 174 -19.33 -10.88 13.17
N TRP A 175 -18.87 -9.70 13.55
CA TRP A 175 -17.48 -9.46 13.95
C TRP A 175 -17.16 -10.16 15.28
N ASP A 176 -18.06 -10.09 16.26
CA ASP A 176 -17.85 -10.60 17.61
C ASP A 176 -18.07 -12.12 17.74
N GLY A 177 -19.15 -12.64 17.15
CA GLY A 177 -19.61 -14.04 17.32
C GLY A 177 -19.65 -14.86 16.03
N GLY A 178 -19.32 -14.25 14.89
CA GLY A 178 -19.50 -14.88 13.59
C GLY A 178 -20.95 -14.87 13.11
N ILE A 179 -21.14 -15.31 11.87
CA ILE A 179 -22.40 -15.12 11.13
C ILE A 179 -23.58 -15.92 11.68
N GLU A 180 -23.34 -17.15 12.12
CA GLU A 180 -24.38 -18.04 12.62
C GLU A 180 -24.88 -17.59 14.00
N GLU A 181 -23.99 -17.08 14.86
CA GLU A 181 -24.39 -16.49 16.15
C GLU A 181 -25.19 -15.21 15.95
N ALA A 182 -24.78 -14.35 15.02
CA ALA A 182 -25.41 -13.06 14.77
C ALA A 182 -26.78 -13.15 14.07
N HIS A 183 -26.95 -14.14 13.17
CA HIS A 183 -28.11 -14.19 12.26
C HIS A 183 -28.83 -15.54 12.23
N GLY A 184 -28.35 -16.53 12.97
CA GLY A 184 -28.95 -17.86 13.05
C GLY A 184 -28.40 -18.89 12.05
N PRO A 185 -28.83 -20.16 12.19
CA PRO A 185 -28.31 -21.27 11.40
C PRO A 185 -28.67 -21.13 9.92
N GLY A 186 -27.70 -21.48 9.06
CA GLY A 186 -27.87 -21.48 7.60
C GLY A 186 -27.65 -20.13 6.91
N VAL A 187 -27.36 -19.06 7.65
CA VAL A 187 -26.98 -17.76 7.07
C VAL A 187 -25.51 -17.78 6.68
N THR A 188 -25.22 -17.57 5.39
CA THR A 188 -23.85 -17.64 4.82
C THR A 188 -23.28 -16.28 4.43
N VAL A 189 -24.12 -15.23 4.34
CA VAL A 189 -23.70 -13.83 4.14
C VAL A 189 -24.46 -12.94 5.12
N CYS A 190 -23.75 -12.00 5.77
CA CYS A 190 -24.36 -11.07 6.71
C CYS A 190 -25.40 -10.20 5.96
N PRO A 191 -26.69 -10.20 6.34
CA PRO A 191 -27.73 -9.42 5.68
C PRO A 191 -27.54 -7.90 5.85
N GLN A 192 -26.70 -7.49 6.80
CA GLN A 192 -26.31 -6.09 7.04
C GLN A 192 -24.96 -5.76 6.40
N SER A 193 -24.39 -6.67 5.61
CA SER A 193 -23.11 -6.40 4.96
C SER A 193 -23.25 -5.34 3.88
N VAL A 194 -22.22 -4.52 3.75
CA VAL A 194 -22.12 -3.51 2.70
C VAL A 194 -20.71 -3.51 2.13
N VAL A 195 -20.58 -3.10 0.86
CA VAL A 195 -19.28 -2.85 0.25
C VAL A 195 -19.03 -1.35 0.32
N ALA A 196 -18.03 -0.95 1.09
CA ALA A 196 -17.74 0.45 1.36
C ALA A 196 -16.39 0.88 0.77
N CYS A 197 -16.25 2.18 0.51
CA CYS A 197 -14.96 2.79 0.27
C CYS A 197 -14.36 3.23 1.60
N TRP A 198 -13.25 2.60 2.01
CA TRP A 198 -12.61 2.91 3.30
C TRP A 198 -12.16 4.37 3.43
N SER A 199 -11.59 4.92 2.35
CA SER A 199 -11.10 6.32 2.34
C SER A 199 -12.23 7.36 2.39
N CYS A 200 -13.42 7.04 1.87
CA CYS A 200 -14.55 7.96 1.87
C CYS A 200 -15.49 7.77 3.08
N THR A 201 -15.41 6.63 3.75
CA THR A 201 -16.25 6.29 4.91
C THR A 201 -15.66 6.91 6.18
N PHE A 202 -16.51 7.32 7.12
CA PHE A 202 -16.04 7.77 8.43
C PHE A 202 -15.49 6.60 9.24
N VAL A 203 -14.16 6.58 9.38
CA VAL A 203 -13.43 5.61 10.19
C VAL A 203 -13.04 6.27 11.51
N ALA A 204 -13.32 5.58 12.62
CA ALA A 204 -12.98 6.07 13.94
C ALA A 204 -11.45 6.14 14.10
N GLY A 205 -10.96 7.28 14.58
CA GLY A 205 -9.54 7.49 14.83
C GLY A 205 -9.11 6.97 16.21
N ALA A 206 -7.86 7.23 16.58
CA ALA A 206 -7.28 6.81 17.86
C ALA A 206 -8.05 7.28 19.11
N TRP A 207 -8.93 8.28 18.99
CA TRP A 207 -9.81 8.72 20.09
C TRP A 207 -10.87 7.68 20.47
N ALA A 208 -11.17 6.71 19.59
CA ALA A 208 -12.23 5.72 19.77
C ALA A 208 -11.78 4.45 20.51
N GLY A 209 -10.53 4.39 20.98
CA GLY A 209 -10.02 3.28 21.79
C GLY A 209 -10.08 1.95 21.04
N GLU A 210 -10.79 0.97 21.58
CA GLU A 210 -10.96 -0.36 20.96
C GLU A 210 -11.70 -0.31 19.61
N HIS A 211 -12.37 0.79 19.32
CA HIS A 211 -13.03 1.04 18.04
C HIS A 211 -12.16 1.84 17.05
N GLU A 212 -10.88 2.12 17.36
CA GLU A 212 -9.96 2.68 16.36
C GLU A 212 -9.93 1.81 15.10
N ASP A 213 -9.90 2.44 13.92
CA ASP A 213 -9.90 1.75 12.63
C ASP A 213 -11.18 0.92 12.37
N THR A 214 -12.32 1.28 13.00
CA THR A 214 -13.67 0.73 12.71
C THR A 214 -14.56 1.79 12.06
N ILE A 215 -15.70 1.39 11.49
CA ILE A 215 -16.69 2.34 10.97
C ILE A 215 -17.39 3.04 12.12
N GLY A 216 -17.15 4.36 12.24
CA GLY A 216 -17.59 5.12 13.40
C GLY A 216 -19.07 5.52 13.37
N SER A 217 -19.73 5.50 12.20
CA SER A 217 -21.17 5.77 12.06
C SER A 217 -21.71 5.27 10.73
N ALA A 218 -22.91 4.66 10.76
CA ALA A 218 -23.63 4.23 9.57
C ALA A 218 -24.08 5.41 8.67
N GLU A 219 -24.25 6.61 9.24
CA GLU A 219 -24.67 7.83 8.51
C GLU A 219 -23.62 8.29 7.49
N CYS A 220 -22.36 7.90 7.70
CA CYS A 220 -21.21 8.32 6.91
C CYS A 220 -20.53 7.15 6.20
N VAL A 221 -21.31 6.14 5.80
CA VAL A 221 -20.84 5.01 4.99
C VAL A 221 -21.00 5.35 3.51
N ILE A 222 -19.89 5.34 2.78
CA ILE A 222 -19.89 5.57 1.34
C ILE A 222 -19.73 4.24 0.63
N ALA A 223 -20.77 3.83 -0.11
CA ALA A 223 -20.74 2.63 -0.92
C ALA A 223 -19.60 2.67 -1.95
N ALA A 224 -18.98 1.52 -2.20
CA ALA A 224 -18.02 1.34 -3.28
C ALA A 224 -18.66 0.62 -4.49
N PRO A 225 -18.28 0.99 -5.73
CA PRO A 225 -17.24 1.96 -6.09
C PRO A 225 -17.66 3.41 -5.81
N CYS A 226 -16.78 4.17 -5.13
CA CYS A 226 -17.02 5.58 -4.83
C CYS A 226 -16.76 6.48 -6.04
N SER A 227 -17.08 7.77 -5.93
CA SER A 227 -16.91 8.77 -7.00
C SER A 227 -15.49 8.83 -7.58
N VAL A 228 -14.45 8.58 -6.78
CA VAL A 228 -13.07 8.53 -7.27
C VAL A 228 -12.86 7.36 -8.22
N LEU A 229 -13.27 6.15 -7.82
CA LEU A 229 -13.11 4.97 -8.65
C LEU A 229 -13.99 5.04 -9.90
N THR A 230 -15.22 5.54 -9.79
CA THR A 230 -16.11 5.68 -10.95
C THR A 230 -15.61 6.75 -11.93
N ALA A 231 -15.04 7.85 -11.44
CA ALA A 231 -14.45 8.88 -12.30
C ALA A 231 -13.22 8.36 -13.06
N VAL A 232 -12.31 7.64 -12.39
CA VAL A 232 -11.14 7.05 -13.06
C VAL A 232 -11.55 5.95 -14.04
N ALA A 233 -12.48 5.08 -13.65
CA ALA A 233 -13.03 4.05 -14.53
C ALA A 233 -13.65 4.67 -15.79
N ALA A 234 -14.47 5.73 -15.63
CA ALA A 234 -15.05 6.45 -16.75
C ALA A 234 -14.00 7.10 -17.67
N HIS A 235 -12.94 7.71 -17.09
CA HIS A 235 -11.84 8.28 -17.86
C HIS A 235 -11.11 7.24 -18.72
N HIS A 236 -11.01 6.00 -18.23
CA HIS A 236 -10.35 4.88 -18.92
C HIS A 236 -11.33 3.96 -19.66
N HIS A 237 -12.62 4.31 -19.76
CA HIS A 237 -13.66 3.51 -20.41
C HIS A 237 -13.81 2.08 -19.83
N ILE A 238 -13.64 1.95 -18.52
CA ILE A 238 -13.79 0.68 -17.78
C ILE A 238 -15.21 0.60 -17.18
N PRO A 239 -15.99 -0.44 -17.49
CA PRO A 239 -17.28 -0.67 -16.84
C PRO A 239 -17.12 -0.93 -15.34
N THR A 240 -18.02 -0.39 -14.52
CA THR A 240 -18.01 -0.58 -13.05
C THR A 240 -18.89 -1.74 -12.58
N ALA A 241 -19.76 -2.25 -13.46
CA ALA A 241 -20.61 -3.40 -13.19
C ALA A 241 -19.99 -4.67 -13.78
N ALA A 242 -20.22 -5.81 -13.11
CA ALA A 242 -19.82 -7.11 -13.64
C ALA A 242 -20.70 -7.45 -14.86
N GLY A 243 -20.19 -7.23 -16.08
CA GLY A 243 -20.72 -7.75 -17.34
C GLY A 243 -22.24 -7.69 -17.53
N GLY A 244 -22.77 -6.54 -17.93
CA GLY A 244 -24.01 -6.46 -18.70
C GLY A 244 -23.68 -6.07 -20.14
N SER A 245 -23.78 -7.01 -21.07
CA SER A 245 -23.86 -6.68 -22.48
C SER A 245 -25.10 -5.80 -22.70
N ASP A 246 -24.90 -4.66 -23.34
CA ASP A 246 -25.94 -3.74 -23.75
C ASP A 246 -26.86 -4.40 -24.80
N GLU A 247 -27.89 -5.13 -24.34
CA GLU A 247 -29.03 -5.53 -25.18
C GLU A 247 -30.00 -4.35 -25.32
N ARG A 248 -29.57 -3.33 -26.07
CA ARG A 248 -30.49 -2.41 -26.77
C ARG A 248 -29.92 -2.02 -28.11
N ARG A 249 -30.26 -2.80 -29.14
CA ARG A 249 -30.43 -2.32 -30.50
C ARG A 249 -31.70 -2.90 -31.09
#